data_AF-A0A3D4XQF8-F1
#
_entry.id   AF-A0A3D4XQF8-F1
#
_cell.length_a   1.000
_cell.length_b   1.000
_cell.length_c   1.000
_cell.angle_alpha   90.00
_cell.angle_beta   90.00
_cell.angle_gamma   90.00
#
_symmetry.space_group_name_H-M   'P 1'
#
loop_
_entity.id
_entity.type
_entity.pdbx_description
1 polymer ?
#
loop_
_entity_poly.entity_id
_entity_poly.type
_entity_poly.pdbx_seq_one_letter_code
_entity_poly.pdbx_strand_id
1 'polypeptide(L)'
;MSIQKECILRYRTEGHVRFQLPAALCQDTVAVSLKQKICAIEGVYRVTLYPRQGKLSIRFQETACQFSLLAEQLSGIIAQLEQTGALVPVAPKATVLKTLAKNVREKADNFALTRWVSAKTTEVKETLQATKIVTKLALKKPSAFVRDPEKAIIDFFNDILVLFLIRLHWEQITKLWLLNPFRYRYEWLATFYMFFLLIRSRKPK
;
A
#
# COMPACT_ATOMS: atom_id res chain seq x y z
N MET A 1 -22.99 3.77 11.24
CA MET A 1 -22.17 3.53 10.03
C MET A 1 -22.10 2.01 9.85
N SER A 2 -22.36 1.47 8.67
CA SER A 2 -22.19 0.02 8.43
C SER A 2 -20.70 -0.28 8.28
N ILE A 3 -20.22 -1.32 8.96
CA ILE A 3 -18.81 -1.77 9.01
C ILE A 3 -18.31 -2.12 7.60
N GLN A 4 -19.22 -2.46 6.69
CA GLN A 4 -18.94 -2.68 5.27
C GLN A 4 -18.25 -1.48 4.60
N LYS A 5 -18.65 -0.25 4.95
CA LYS A 5 -18.09 0.98 4.35
C LYS A 5 -16.69 1.30 4.87
N GLU A 6 -16.24 0.64 5.93
CA GLU A 6 -14.90 0.82 6.51
C GLU A 6 -13.86 -0.12 5.89
N CYS A 7 -14.28 -1.06 5.04
CA CYS A 7 -13.37 -1.92 4.29
C CYS A 7 -12.77 -1.14 3.11
N ILE A 8 -11.47 -0.88 3.16
CA ILE A 8 -10.78 -0.06 2.16
C ILE A 8 -9.96 -0.95 1.23
N LEU A 9 -10.18 -0.84 -0.08
CA LEU A 9 -9.31 -1.46 -1.08
C LEU A 9 -7.94 -0.76 -1.12
N ARG A 10 -6.86 -1.50 -0.87
CA ARG A 10 -5.49 -0.96 -0.83
C ARG A 10 -4.67 -1.30 -2.08
N TYR A 11 -4.95 -2.44 -2.69
CA TYR A 11 -4.19 -2.93 -3.83
C TYR A 11 -5.06 -3.86 -4.67
N ARG A 12 -4.95 -3.75 -6.00
CA ARG A 12 -5.64 -4.60 -6.97
C ARG A 12 -4.73 -4.85 -8.16
N THR A 13 -4.59 -6.12 -8.52
CA THR A 13 -4.02 -6.63 -9.76
C THR A 13 -4.79 -7.86 -10.21
N GLU A 14 -4.53 -8.34 -11.41
CA GLU A 14 -5.15 -9.58 -11.91
C GLU A 14 -4.88 -10.74 -10.94
N GLY A 15 -5.97 -11.40 -10.52
CA GLY A 15 -5.93 -12.52 -9.59
C GLY A 15 -5.42 -12.22 -8.16
N HIS A 16 -5.24 -10.97 -7.78
CA HIS A 16 -4.80 -10.61 -6.42
C HIS A 16 -5.34 -9.26 -5.94
N VAL A 17 -5.94 -9.27 -4.76
CA VAL A 17 -6.51 -8.07 -4.12
C VAL A 17 -6.10 -8.01 -2.64
N ARG A 18 -5.88 -6.78 -2.14
CA ARG A 18 -5.67 -6.51 -0.71
C ARG A 18 -6.64 -5.47 -0.18
N PHE A 19 -7.24 -5.77 0.96
CA PHE A 19 -8.12 -4.89 1.71
C PHE A 19 -7.53 -4.55 3.08
N GLN A 20 -7.84 -3.35 3.55
CA GLN A 20 -7.75 -2.97 4.95
C GLN A 20 -9.11 -3.26 5.61
N LEU A 21 -9.09 -4.05 6.68
CA LEU A 21 -10.27 -4.39 7.47
C LEU A 21 -10.31 -3.56 8.77
N PRO A 22 -11.52 -3.20 9.25
CA PRO A 22 -11.73 -2.65 10.57
C PRO A 22 -11.47 -3.68 11.68
N ALA A 23 -11.20 -3.18 12.89
CA ALA A 23 -10.84 -4.02 14.05
C ALA A 23 -11.94 -5.02 14.44
N ALA A 24 -13.21 -4.68 14.20
CA ALA A 24 -14.36 -5.56 14.49
C ALA A 24 -14.28 -6.90 13.71
N LEU A 25 -13.78 -6.87 12.47
CA LEU A 25 -13.59 -8.07 11.63
C LEU A 25 -12.30 -8.83 11.95
N CYS A 26 -11.44 -8.28 12.82
CA CYS A 26 -10.16 -8.85 13.19
C CYS A 26 -10.20 -9.65 14.51
N GLN A 27 -11.38 -9.81 15.13
CA GLN A 27 -11.55 -10.71 16.27
C GLN A 27 -11.30 -12.16 15.84
N ASP A 28 -10.63 -12.97 16.66
CA ASP A 28 -10.13 -14.29 16.24
C ASP A 28 -11.24 -15.22 15.69
N THR A 29 -12.40 -15.27 16.36
CA THR A 29 -13.56 -16.09 15.94
C THR A 29 -14.14 -15.61 14.61
N VAL A 30 -14.31 -14.29 14.46
CA VAL A 30 -14.84 -13.65 13.25
C VAL A 30 -13.86 -13.81 12.09
N ALA A 31 -12.56 -13.61 12.33
CA ALA A 31 -11.52 -13.70 11.32
C ALA A 31 -11.40 -15.12 10.74
N VAL A 32 -11.53 -16.16 11.57
CA VAL A 32 -11.56 -17.56 11.12
C VAL A 32 -12.79 -17.81 10.26
N SER A 33 -13.97 -17.41 10.72
CA SER A 33 -15.23 -17.58 9.97
C SER A 33 -15.22 -16.82 8.64
N LEU A 34 -14.75 -15.57 8.65
CA LEU A 34 -14.57 -14.74 7.45
C LEU A 34 -13.62 -15.43 6.46
N LYS A 35 -12.46 -15.91 6.91
CA LYS A 35 -11.50 -16.62 6.06
C LYS A 35 -12.11 -17.87 5.44
N GLN A 36 -12.84 -18.67 6.21
CA GLN A 36 -13.50 -19.88 5.72
C GLN A 36 -14.54 -19.56 4.65
N LYS A 37 -15.41 -18.58 4.89
CA LYS A 37 -16.43 -18.15 3.93
C LYS A 37 -15.82 -17.63 2.62
N ILE A 38 -14.75 -16.84 2.69
CA ILE A 38 -14.07 -16.32 1.48
C ILE A 38 -13.36 -17.46 0.73
N CYS A 39 -12.76 -18.43 1.42
CA CYS A 39 -12.17 -19.60 0.77
C CYS A 39 -13.20 -20.49 0.07
N ALA A 40 -14.48 -20.43 0.45
CA ALA A 40 -15.55 -21.20 -0.19
C ALA A 40 -16.07 -20.56 -1.49
N ILE A 41 -15.62 -19.34 -1.82
CA ILE A 41 -15.96 -18.68 -3.09
C ILE A 41 -15.27 -19.41 -4.23
N GLU A 42 -16.05 -19.78 -5.25
CA GLU A 42 -15.52 -20.39 -6.46
C GLU A 42 -14.50 -19.47 -7.14
N GLY A 43 -13.34 -20.02 -7.51
CA GLY A 43 -12.23 -19.27 -8.09
C GLY A 43 -11.27 -18.64 -7.07
N VAL A 44 -11.60 -18.58 -5.78
CA VAL A 44 -10.65 -18.17 -4.72
C VAL A 44 -9.82 -19.38 -4.27
N TYR A 45 -8.50 -19.31 -4.46
CA TYR A 45 -7.60 -20.41 -4.07
C TYR A 45 -6.74 -20.09 -2.85
N ARG A 46 -6.62 -18.81 -2.45
CA ARG A 46 -5.84 -18.46 -1.26
C ARG A 46 -6.34 -17.19 -0.59
N VAL A 47 -6.64 -17.29 0.70
CA VAL A 47 -7.00 -16.16 1.57
C VAL A 47 -6.03 -16.09 2.74
N THR A 48 -5.45 -14.91 2.95
CA THR A 48 -4.57 -14.63 4.09
C THR A 48 -5.09 -13.41 4.84
N LEU A 49 -5.44 -13.60 6.10
CA LEU A 49 -5.91 -12.55 7.00
C LEU A 49 -4.85 -12.32 8.07
N TYR A 50 -4.49 -11.06 8.30
CA TYR A 50 -3.55 -10.60 9.31
C TYR A 50 -4.31 -9.78 10.36
N PRO A 51 -4.87 -10.42 11.41
CA PRO A 51 -5.77 -9.76 12.36
C PRO A 51 -5.10 -8.58 13.08
N ARG A 52 -3.83 -8.77 13.49
CA ARG A 52 -3.04 -7.73 14.17
C ARG A 52 -2.71 -6.51 13.31
N GLN A 53 -2.78 -6.64 11.98
CA GLN A 53 -2.49 -5.55 11.04
C GLN A 53 -3.74 -5.01 10.35
N GLY A 54 -4.90 -5.65 10.55
CA GLY A 54 -6.13 -5.35 9.82
C GLY A 54 -6.00 -5.54 8.31
N LYS A 55 -5.22 -6.52 7.84
CA LYS A 55 -4.98 -6.73 6.40
C LYS A 55 -5.60 -8.03 5.93
N LEU A 56 -6.27 -7.97 4.79
CA LEU A 56 -6.81 -9.12 4.09
C LEU A 56 -6.20 -9.20 2.69
N SER A 57 -5.67 -10.35 2.31
CA SER A 57 -5.12 -10.62 0.99
C SER A 57 -5.84 -11.81 0.39
N ILE A 58 -6.43 -11.62 -0.79
CA ILE A 58 -7.18 -12.66 -1.50
C ILE A 58 -6.51 -12.87 -2.85
N ARG A 59 -6.21 -14.13 -3.16
CA ARG A 59 -5.80 -14.55 -4.51
C ARG A 59 -6.87 -15.42 -5.12
N PHE A 60 -7.22 -15.11 -6.36
CA PHE A 60 -8.31 -15.75 -7.10
C PHE A 60 -7.93 -15.88 -8.57
N GLN A 61 -8.69 -16.68 -9.32
CA GLN A 61 -8.54 -16.81 -10.77
C GLN A 61 -9.58 -15.93 -11.46
N GLU A 62 -9.13 -14.97 -12.28
CA GLU A 62 -10.02 -14.01 -12.95
C GLU A 62 -10.97 -14.70 -13.96
N THR A 63 -10.57 -15.86 -14.48
CA THR A 63 -11.39 -16.68 -15.40
C THR A 63 -12.60 -17.31 -14.72
N ALA A 64 -12.50 -17.61 -13.42
CA ALA A 64 -13.56 -18.26 -12.64
C ALA A 64 -14.36 -17.27 -11.79
N CYS A 65 -13.73 -16.18 -11.34
CA CYS A 65 -14.39 -15.17 -10.50
C CYS A 65 -13.88 -13.78 -10.87
N GLN A 66 -14.77 -12.94 -11.39
CA GLN A 66 -14.45 -11.54 -11.66
C GLN A 66 -14.41 -10.73 -10.36
N PHE A 67 -13.59 -9.68 -10.33
CA PHE A 67 -13.48 -8.80 -9.16
C PHE A 67 -14.81 -8.25 -8.64
N SER A 68 -15.75 -7.88 -9.53
CA SER A 68 -17.08 -7.37 -9.15
C SER A 68 -17.87 -8.39 -8.32
N LEU A 69 -17.95 -9.64 -8.80
CA LEU A 69 -18.60 -10.74 -8.10
C LEU A 69 -17.93 -11.04 -6.76
N LEU A 70 -16.60 -11.04 -6.71
CA LEU A 70 -15.84 -11.22 -5.47
C LEU A 70 -16.17 -10.12 -4.46
N ALA A 71 -16.22 -8.86 -4.90
CA ALA A 71 -16.53 -7.73 -4.03
C ALA A 71 -17.98 -7.78 -3.51
N GLU A 72 -18.94 -8.15 -4.36
CA GLU A 72 -20.33 -8.37 -3.97
C GLU A 72 -20.46 -9.50 -2.94
N GLN A 73 -19.84 -10.65 -3.18
CA GLN A 73 -19.86 -11.77 -2.24
C GLN A 73 -19.18 -11.43 -0.92
N LEU A 74 -18.04 -10.73 -0.96
CA LEU A 74 -17.36 -10.27 0.24
C LEU A 74 -18.24 -9.30 1.05
N SER A 75 -18.92 -8.37 0.38
CA SER A 75 -19.88 -7.47 1.03
C SER A 75 -21.04 -8.22 1.67
N GLY A 76 -21.59 -9.23 1.00
CA GLY A 76 -22.66 -10.09 1.51
C GLY A 76 -22.23 -10.93 2.70
N ILE A 77 -21.01 -11.48 2.69
CA ILE A 77 -20.44 -12.21 3.83
C ILE A 77 -20.31 -11.30 5.06
N ILE A 78 -19.82 -10.06 4.87
CA ILE A 78 -19.70 -9.10 5.97
C ILE A 78 -21.09 -8.71 6.48
N ALA A 79 -22.06 -8.48 5.59
CA ALA A 79 -23.45 -8.20 5.97
C ALA A 79 -24.07 -9.32 6.81
N GLN A 80 -23.84 -10.59 6.44
CA GLN A 80 -24.31 -11.74 7.23
C GLN A 80 -23.65 -11.78 8.61
N LEU A 81 -22.35 -11.48 8.72
CA LEU A 81 -21.64 -11.43 9.99
C LEU A 81 -22.13 -10.27 10.88
N GLU A 82 -22.48 -9.13 10.29
CA GLU A 82 -23.16 -8.01 10.98
C GLU A 82 -24.52 -8.46 11.53
N GLN A 83 -25.36 -9.08 10.70
CA GLN A 83 -26.71 -9.54 11.08
C GLN A 83 -26.70 -10.63 12.15
N THR A 84 -25.67 -11.49 12.15
CA THR A 84 -25.52 -12.55 13.16
C THR A 84 -25.07 -11.99 14.52
N GLY A 85 -24.77 -10.68 14.62
CA GLY A 85 -24.31 -10.05 15.86
C GLY A 85 -22.90 -10.46 16.28
N ALA A 86 -22.17 -11.18 15.41
CA ALA A 86 -20.84 -11.72 15.70
C ALA A 86 -19.75 -10.64 15.81
N LEU A 87 -20.06 -9.40 15.42
CA LEU A 87 -19.14 -8.25 15.42
C LEU A 87 -19.17 -7.45 16.72
N VAL A 88 -20.05 -7.82 17.67
CA VAL A 88 -20.06 -7.22 19.01
C VAL A 88 -18.86 -7.75 19.79
N PRO A 89 -17.98 -6.89 20.34
CA PRO A 89 -16.83 -7.34 21.10
C PRO A 89 -17.29 -8.14 22.33
N VAL A 90 -17.03 -9.44 22.31
CA VAL A 90 -17.22 -10.29 23.48
C VAL A 90 -16.15 -9.92 24.50
N ALA A 91 -16.56 -9.27 25.59
CA ALA A 91 -15.70 -9.07 26.76
C ALA A 91 -15.23 -10.46 27.25
N PRO A 92 -13.93 -10.65 27.54
CA PRO A 92 -13.43 -11.95 27.98
C PRO A 92 -14.05 -12.32 29.33
N LYS A 93 -14.84 -13.41 29.35
CA LYS A 93 -15.35 -14.04 30.58
C LYS A 93 -14.18 -14.65 31.35
N ALA A 94 -13.70 -13.92 32.36
CA ALA A 94 -12.73 -14.44 33.34
C ALA A 94 -13.45 -15.29 34.40
N THR A 95 -13.45 -16.60 34.22
CA THR A 95 -13.80 -17.62 35.23
C THR A 95 -13.09 -18.88 34.76
N VAL A 96 -12.04 -19.42 35.38
CA VAL A 96 -11.89 -19.97 36.73
C VAL A 96 -10.37 -20.11 36.94
N LEU A 97 -9.81 -19.49 37.99
CA LEU A 97 -8.55 -19.86 38.68
C LEU A 97 -8.20 -18.75 39.71
N LYS A 98 -9.20 -18.43 40.56
CA LYS A 98 -9.08 -17.51 41.69
C LYS A 98 -8.91 -18.34 42.97
N THR A 99 -7.73 -18.91 43.25
CA THR A 99 -7.42 -19.28 44.66
C THR A 99 -5.96 -19.59 45.02
N LEU A 100 -4.97 -19.51 44.12
CA LEU A 100 -3.57 -19.80 44.51
C LEU A 100 -2.52 -18.75 44.08
N ALA A 101 -2.87 -17.74 43.28
CA ALA A 101 -1.91 -16.77 42.73
C ALA A 101 -1.97 -15.38 43.37
N LYS A 102 -2.60 -15.23 44.55
CA LYS A 102 -2.92 -13.90 45.10
C LYS A 102 -1.77 -13.21 45.86
N ASN A 103 -0.72 -13.93 46.26
CA ASN A 103 0.37 -13.35 47.08
C ASN A 103 1.75 -13.25 46.41
N VAL A 104 1.92 -13.69 45.15
CA VAL A 104 3.24 -13.63 44.45
C VAL A 104 3.22 -12.67 43.26
N ARG A 105 2.04 -12.23 42.80
CA ARG A 105 1.90 -11.50 41.52
C ARG A 105 2.09 -9.98 41.61
N GLU A 106 1.89 -9.36 42.77
CA GLU A 106 1.99 -7.89 42.89
C GLU A 106 3.42 -7.35 42.76
N LYS A 107 4.45 -8.16 43.06
CA LYS A 107 5.86 -7.75 42.90
C LYS A 107 6.47 -8.08 41.54
N ALA A 108 5.90 -9.03 40.79
CA ALA A 108 6.43 -9.44 39.49
C ALA A 108 5.89 -8.59 38.33
N ASP A 109 4.62 -8.15 38.39
CA ASP A 109 4.01 -7.36 37.32
C ASP A 109 4.66 -5.97 37.17
N ASN A 110 5.11 -5.33 38.27
CA ASN A 110 5.80 -4.04 38.22
C ASN A 110 7.19 -4.11 37.58
N PHE A 111 7.90 -5.24 37.69
CA PHE A 111 9.24 -5.41 37.09
C PHE A 111 9.17 -5.81 35.61
N ALA A 112 8.12 -6.52 35.19
CA ALA A 112 7.88 -6.87 33.79
C ALA A 112 7.32 -5.69 32.98
N LEU A 113 6.40 -4.91 33.55
CA LEU A 113 5.85 -3.69 32.92
C LEU A 113 6.92 -2.61 32.73
N THR A 114 7.80 -2.39 33.71
CA THR A 114 8.88 -1.41 33.59
C THR A 114 9.92 -1.82 32.52
N ARG A 115 10.20 -3.11 32.36
CA ARG A 115 11.12 -3.63 31.33
C ARG A 115 10.53 -3.61 29.92
N TRP A 116 9.22 -3.79 29.76
CA TRP A 116 8.55 -3.68 28.45
C TRP A 116 8.35 -2.22 28.01
N VAL A 117 8.10 -1.30 28.96
CA VAL A 117 8.00 0.14 28.69
C VAL A 117 9.37 0.75 28.39
N SER A 118 10.45 0.31 29.06
CA SER A 118 11.80 0.78 28.75
C SER A 118 12.29 0.28 27.39
N ALA A 119 11.97 -0.96 27.01
CA ALA A 119 12.31 -1.50 25.70
C ALA A 119 11.57 -0.80 24.54
N LYS A 120 10.30 -0.42 24.73
CA LYS A 120 9.55 0.36 23.71
C LYS A 120 9.95 1.83 23.61
N THR A 121 10.56 2.41 24.65
CA THR A 121 10.97 3.83 24.63
C THR A 121 12.34 4.05 24.01
N THR A 122 13.22 3.05 24.01
CA THR A 122 14.48 3.09 23.26
C THR A 122 14.26 3.02 21.74
N GLU A 123 13.34 2.18 21.27
CA GLU A 123 13.03 2.07 19.83
C GLU A 123 12.33 3.32 19.26
N VAL A 124 11.52 4.02 20.07
CA VAL A 124 10.85 5.28 19.68
C VAL A 124 11.82 6.45 19.61
N LYS A 125 12.87 6.49 20.45
CA LYS A 125 13.89 7.55 20.36
C LYS A 125 14.72 7.44 19.09
N GLU A 126 15.05 6.22 18.66
CA GLU A 126 15.83 5.99 17.43
C GLU A 126 15.00 6.24 16.17
N THR A 127 13.73 5.80 16.15
CA THR A 127 12.82 6.12 15.03
C THR A 127 12.43 7.60 14.99
N LEU A 128 12.32 8.30 16.12
CA LEU A 128 12.10 9.75 16.13
C LEU A 128 13.32 10.51 15.61
N GLN A 129 14.55 10.08 15.93
CA GLN A 129 15.74 10.72 15.36
C GLN A 129 15.85 10.48 13.85
N ALA A 130 15.59 9.26 13.38
CA ALA A 130 15.55 8.95 11.95
C ALA A 130 14.42 9.74 11.24
N THR A 131 13.24 9.85 11.85
CA THR A 131 12.13 10.63 11.29
C THR A 131 12.43 12.12 11.32
N LYS A 132 13.12 12.64 12.34
CA LYS A 132 13.55 14.05 12.43
C LYS A 132 14.63 14.36 11.39
N ILE A 133 15.53 13.43 11.09
CA ILE A 133 16.55 13.59 10.05
C ILE A 133 15.90 13.50 8.66
N VAL A 134 14.99 12.54 8.42
CA VAL A 134 14.26 12.39 7.16
C VAL A 134 13.33 13.58 6.90
N THR A 135 12.61 14.06 7.92
CA THR A 135 11.80 15.29 7.78
C THR A 135 12.68 16.52 7.56
N LYS A 136 13.79 16.69 8.28
CA LYS A 136 14.69 17.84 8.07
C LYS A 136 15.42 17.82 6.73
N LEU A 137 15.61 16.63 6.12
CA LEU A 137 16.18 16.49 4.77
C LEU A 137 15.10 16.66 3.67
N ALA A 138 13.88 16.16 3.88
CA ALA A 138 12.74 16.33 2.97
C ALA A 138 12.22 17.78 2.95
N LEU A 139 12.22 18.47 4.10
CA LEU A 139 11.85 19.90 4.22
C LEU A 139 12.93 20.85 3.69
N LYS A 140 14.16 20.36 3.41
CA LYS A 140 15.25 21.19 2.86
C LYS A 140 15.24 21.31 1.34
N LYS A 141 14.33 20.63 0.63
CA LYS A 141 13.99 21.00 -0.74
C LYS A 141 12.66 21.74 -0.71
N PRO A 142 12.64 23.08 -0.85
CA PRO A 142 11.39 23.74 -1.19
C PRO A 142 10.94 23.12 -2.53
N SER A 143 9.73 22.60 -2.51
CA SER A 143 8.98 22.11 -3.65
C SER A 143 9.10 23.09 -4.81
N ALA A 144 9.81 22.69 -5.86
CA ALA A 144 9.76 23.37 -7.16
C ALA A 144 8.30 23.55 -7.64
N PHE A 145 7.40 22.66 -7.19
CA PHE A 145 5.95 22.73 -7.37
C PHE A 145 5.24 23.92 -6.71
N VAL A 146 5.78 24.47 -5.61
CA VAL A 146 5.12 25.57 -4.87
C VAL A 146 5.64 26.93 -5.33
N ARG A 147 6.85 26.98 -5.90
CA ARG A 147 7.48 28.22 -6.34
C ARG A 147 7.10 28.57 -7.79
N ASP A 148 7.11 27.59 -8.70
CA ASP A 148 6.84 27.77 -10.13
C ASP A 148 5.99 26.60 -10.70
N PRO A 149 4.68 26.53 -10.39
CA PRO A 149 3.82 25.43 -10.83
C PRO A 149 3.77 25.31 -12.36
N GLU A 150 3.83 26.44 -13.08
CA GLU A 150 3.86 26.47 -14.54
C GLU A 150 5.12 25.78 -15.10
N LYS A 151 6.30 26.07 -14.53
CA LYS A 151 7.56 25.44 -14.95
C LYS A 151 7.55 23.94 -14.62
N ALA A 152 6.98 23.55 -13.49
CA ALA A 152 6.85 22.14 -13.11
C ALA A 152 5.92 21.35 -14.06
N ILE A 153 4.82 21.97 -14.49
CA ILE A 153 3.90 21.38 -15.48
C ILE A 153 4.59 21.24 -16.84
N ILE A 154 5.30 22.28 -17.31
CA ILE A 154 6.05 22.24 -18.57
C ILE A 154 7.13 21.14 -18.52
N ASP A 155 7.88 21.04 -17.42
CA ASP A 155 8.90 20.00 -17.25
C ASP A 155 8.30 18.59 -17.24
N PHE A 156 7.11 18.41 -16.65
CA PHE A 156 6.39 17.13 -16.64
C PHE A 156 5.91 16.72 -18.03
N PHE A 157 5.25 17.62 -18.77
CA PHE A 157 4.82 17.32 -20.15
C PHE A 157 6.00 17.09 -21.08
N ASN A 158 7.08 17.82 -20.88
CA ASN A 158 8.31 17.65 -21.63
C ASN A 158 8.92 16.25 -21.40
N ASP A 159 8.95 15.77 -20.16
CA ASP A 159 9.45 14.43 -19.84
C ASP A 159 8.58 13.33 -20.48
N ILE A 160 7.25 13.50 -20.44
CA ILE A 160 6.31 12.62 -21.15
C ILE A 160 6.57 12.63 -22.66
N LEU A 161 6.77 13.81 -23.25
CA LEU A 161 7.03 13.97 -24.67
C LEU A 161 8.33 13.27 -25.09
N VAL A 162 9.39 13.37 -24.29
CA VAL A 162 10.66 12.66 -24.53
C VAL A 162 10.45 11.14 -24.48
N LEU A 163 9.77 10.63 -23.45
CA LEU A 163 9.47 9.20 -23.34
C LEU A 163 8.61 8.71 -24.51
N PHE A 164 7.65 9.53 -24.95
CA PHE A 164 6.81 9.24 -26.09
C PHE A 164 7.61 9.18 -27.40
N LEU A 165 8.48 10.17 -27.67
CA LEU A 165 9.33 10.18 -28.86
C LEU A 165 10.28 8.98 -28.90
N ILE A 166 10.90 8.64 -27.76
CA ILE A 166 11.77 7.46 -27.66
C ILE A 166 10.96 6.20 -28.00
N ARG A 167 9.78 6.04 -27.41
CA ARG A 167 8.92 4.88 -27.67
C ARG A 167 8.46 4.81 -29.13
N LEU A 168 8.05 5.95 -29.71
CA LEU A 168 7.55 6.05 -31.08
C LEU A 168 8.63 5.68 -32.10
N HIS A 169 9.85 6.18 -31.90
CA HIS A 169 10.96 5.98 -32.83
C HIS A 169 11.88 4.82 -32.46
N TRP A 170 11.59 4.05 -31.40
CA TRP A 170 12.47 2.99 -30.88
C TRP A 170 12.88 1.97 -31.95
N GLU A 171 11.93 1.51 -32.75
CA GLU A 171 12.18 0.55 -33.83
C GLU A 171 13.08 1.15 -34.93
N GLN A 172 12.89 2.41 -35.28
CA GLN A 172 13.70 3.11 -36.28
C GLN A 172 15.11 3.42 -35.76
N ILE A 173 15.20 3.82 -34.49
CA ILE A 173 16.48 4.08 -33.82
C ILE A 173 17.33 2.81 -33.81
N THR A 174 16.76 1.69 -33.35
CA THR A 174 17.51 0.44 -33.19
C THR A 174 17.85 -0.24 -34.51
N LYS A 175 16.93 -0.25 -35.48
CA LYS A 175 17.10 -0.99 -36.75
C LYS A 175 17.72 -0.18 -37.89
N LEU A 176 17.66 1.15 -37.84
CA LEU A 176 18.12 1.99 -38.95
C LEU A 176 19.17 3.00 -38.49
N TRP A 177 18.86 3.83 -37.51
CA TRP A 177 19.70 4.97 -37.15
C TRP A 177 20.97 4.56 -36.40
N LEU A 178 20.90 3.54 -35.55
CA LEU A 178 22.06 3.01 -34.82
C LEU A 178 23.03 2.26 -35.74
N LEU A 179 22.49 1.52 -36.71
CA LEU A 179 23.27 0.74 -37.66
C LEU A 179 23.94 1.62 -38.74
N ASN A 180 23.26 2.68 -39.19
CA ASN A 180 23.78 3.60 -40.22
C ASN A 180 23.67 5.07 -39.78
N PRO A 181 24.47 5.53 -38.79
CA PRO A 181 24.30 6.86 -38.20
C PRO A 181 24.52 8.00 -39.17
N PHE A 182 25.46 7.87 -40.11
CA PHE A 182 25.77 8.92 -41.09
C PHE A 182 24.69 9.08 -42.17
N ARG A 183 23.94 8.02 -42.47
CA ARG A 183 22.83 8.07 -43.43
C ARG A 183 21.64 8.85 -42.85
N TYR A 184 21.38 8.66 -41.56
CA TYR A 184 20.30 9.32 -40.81
C TYR A 184 20.79 10.54 -40.02
N ARG A 185 21.75 11.28 -40.59
CA ARG A 185 22.39 12.44 -39.93
C ARG A 185 21.40 13.55 -39.60
N TYR A 186 20.36 13.73 -40.41
CA TYR A 186 19.39 14.81 -40.22
C TYR A 186 18.43 14.49 -39.08
N GLU A 187 18.05 13.22 -38.95
CA GLU A 187 17.20 12.69 -37.88
C GLU A 187 17.93 12.73 -36.54
N TRP A 188 19.22 12.36 -36.54
CA TRP A 188 20.10 12.56 -35.39
C TRP A 188 20.22 14.03 -35.02
N LEU A 189 20.48 14.91 -36.00
CA LEU A 189 20.58 16.36 -35.76
C LEU A 189 19.27 16.94 -35.21
N ALA A 190 18.12 16.53 -35.74
CA ALA A 190 16.81 16.92 -35.23
C ALA A 190 16.59 16.47 -33.78
N THR A 191 16.97 15.23 -33.46
CA THR A 191 16.88 14.68 -32.09
C THR A 191 17.78 15.46 -31.12
N PHE A 192 19.04 15.71 -31.50
CA PHE A 192 19.97 16.50 -30.71
C PHE A 192 19.51 17.95 -30.57
N TYR A 193 18.95 18.53 -31.63
CA TYR A 193 18.44 19.90 -31.62
C TYR A 193 17.22 20.02 -30.71
N MET A 194 16.28 19.07 -30.76
CA MET A 194 15.15 19.02 -29.83
C MET A 194 15.65 18.91 -28.40
N PHE A 195 16.55 17.96 -28.10
CA PHE A 195 17.11 17.82 -26.77
C PHE A 195 17.86 19.08 -26.28
N PHE A 196 18.58 19.75 -27.17
CA PHE A 196 19.22 21.03 -26.90
C PHE A 196 18.20 22.12 -26.56
N LEU A 197 17.10 22.24 -27.32
CA LEU A 197 16.01 23.17 -27.01
C LEU A 197 15.38 22.87 -25.64
N LEU A 198 15.22 21.59 -25.30
CA LEU A 198 14.71 21.16 -23.98
C LEU A 198 15.66 21.51 -22.83
N ILE A 199 16.97 21.33 -23.01
CA ILE A 199 17.95 21.74 -21.99
C ILE A 199 17.97 23.27 -21.87
N ARG A 200 17.92 23.97 -23.01
CA ARG A 200 17.92 25.43 -23.04
C ARG A 200 16.69 26.00 -22.34
N SER A 201 15.51 25.41 -22.51
CA SER A 201 14.29 25.87 -21.82
C SER A 201 14.36 25.67 -20.31
N ARG A 202 15.11 24.68 -19.82
CA ARG A 202 15.31 24.42 -18.38
C ARG A 202 16.26 25.38 -17.69
N LYS A 203 17.22 25.97 -18.43
CA LYS A 203 18.19 26.93 -17.86
C LYS A 203 17.45 28.17 -17.34
N PRO A 204 17.66 28.58 -16.08
CA PRO A 204 17.15 29.86 -15.60
C PRO A 204 17.80 30.97 -16.44
N LYS A 205 16.97 31.91 -16.93
CA LYS A 205 17.47 33.16 -17.50
C LYS A 205 18.03 34.05 -16.40
#